data_AF-A0A158Q9U7-F1
#
_entry.id   AF-A0A158Q9U7-F1
#
_cell.length_a   1.000
_cell.length_b   1.000
_cell.length_c   1.000
_cell.angle_alpha   90.00
_cell.angle_beta   90.00
_cell.angle_gamma   90.00
#
_symmetry.space_group_name_H-M   'P 1'
#
loop_
_entity.id
_entity.type
_entity.pdbx_description
1 polymer ?
#
loop_
_entity_poly.entity_id
_entity_poly.type
_entity_poly.pdbx_seq_one_letter_code
_entity_poly.pdbx_strand_id
1 'polypeptide(L)'
;MIAKFCRRVLIRDKNLLQKVWHPDIYFANTRTADFHGVTQPNFLMWIQQDGSILYETRISMVVMCMMDLAKWPLDSQRCNLRILSYAYDQDQLLISWIPVHPITRNMAITMSDMQITDMKPGFCNGSYATGIWSCVTAEFFVKREVTHHLLQSYVPTTLIVVISWFSFWLDVEAVPARVSLAITTLLTLSTQSNAARMALPEVSYMKAIDVWMGTCMIFVFGVMIEFTIVNYAQRLCMISIFFNKYSKFFIKYSSIHFCF
;
A
#
# COMPACT_ATOMS: atom_id res chain seq x y z
N MET A 1 -30.92 38.66 30.38
CA MET A 1 -30.09 39.88 30.34
C MET A 1 -28.64 39.41 30.19
N ILE A 2 -28.10 39.35 28.96
CA ILE A 2 -26.72 38.89 28.73
C ILE A 2 -25.80 40.03 29.15
N ALA A 3 -25.00 39.81 30.20
CA ALA A 3 -24.02 40.79 30.65
C ALA A 3 -23.07 41.12 29.48
N LYS A 4 -23.00 42.40 29.09
CA LYS A 4 -22.03 42.86 28.08
C LYS A 4 -20.63 42.79 28.70
N PHE A 5 -19.86 41.78 28.33
CA PHE A 5 -18.48 41.63 28.78
C PHE A 5 -17.59 42.70 28.12
N CYS A 6 -16.77 43.39 28.92
CA CYS A 6 -15.86 44.43 28.43
C CYS A 6 -14.58 43.84 27.78
N ARG A 7 -14.31 42.55 27.95
CA ARG A 7 -13.19 41.80 27.34
C ARG A 7 -13.62 40.37 27.03
N ARG A 8 -12.93 39.71 26.10
CA ARG A 8 -13.11 38.27 25.84
C ARG A 8 -12.83 37.44 27.10
N VAL A 9 -13.64 36.42 27.34
CA VAL A 9 -13.54 35.54 28.52
C VAL A 9 -12.98 34.18 28.09
N LEU A 10 -11.95 33.71 28.81
CA LEU A 10 -11.37 32.38 28.60
C LEU A 10 -12.01 31.37 29.56
N ILE A 11 -12.54 30.28 29.02
CA ILE A 11 -12.98 29.12 29.77
C ILE A 11 -12.00 27.97 29.54
N ARG A 12 -11.37 27.52 30.63
CA ARG A 12 -10.52 26.32 30.69
C ARG A 12 -11.00 25.29 31.72
N ASP A 13 -12.00 25.64 32.54
CA ASP A 13 -12.57 24.73 33.52
C ASP A 13 -13.52 23.75 32.83
N LYS A 14 -13.25 22.45 33.00
CA LYS A 14 -14.05 21.36 32.46
C LYS A 14 -15.48 21.34 33.03
N ASN A 15 -15.66 21.73 34.30
CA ASN A 15 -16.98 21.75 34.93
C ASN A 15 -17.87 22.84 34.33
N LEU A 16 -17.27 23.99 33.97
CA LEU A 16 -17.99 25.06 33.28
C LEU A 16 -18.31 24.67 31.84
N LEU A 17 -17.38 23.99 31.15
CA LEU A 17 -17.60 23.49 29.78
C LEU A 17 -18.84 22.57 29.71
N GLN A 18 -19.03 21.70 30.71
CA GLN A 18 -20.20 20.80 30.76
C GLN A 18 -21.54 21.52 30.97
N LYS A 19 -21.51 22.77 31.46
CA LYS A 19 -22.73 23.58 31.67
C LYS A 19 -23.06 24.46 30.46
N VAL A 20 -22.15 24.54 29.49
CA VAL A 20 -22.31 25.35 28.27
C VAL A 20 -22.65 24.41 27.12
N TRP A 21 -23.72 24.72 26.38
CA TRP A 21 -24.05 24.01 25.16
C TRP A 21 -22.92 24.19 24.14
N HIS A 22 -22.48 23.09 23.55
CA HIS A 22 -21.52 23.05 22.45
C HIS A 22 -21.98 21.96 21.47
N PRO A 23 -21.69 22.12 20.16
CA PRO A 23 -22.19 21.19 19.15
C PRO A 23 -21.59 19.80 19.35
N ASP A 24 -22.42 18.79 19.09
CA ASP A 24 -22.11 17.36 19.18
C ASP A 24 -21.43 16.83 17.91
N ILE A 25 -20.32 17.50 17.54
CA ILE A 25 -19.55 17.15 16.37
C ILE A 25 -18.89 15.78 16.56
N TYR A 26 -19.12 14.88 15.61
CA TYR A 26 -18.46 13.59 15.55
C TYR A 26 -17.86 13.34 14.16
N PHE A 27 -16.95 12.38 14.13
CA PHE A 27 -16.18 12.04 12.94
C PHE A 27 -16.61 10.68 12.40
N ALA A 28 -17.46 10.67 11.37
CA ALA A 28 -18.23 9.49 10.98
C ALA A 28 -17.39 8.29 10.53
N ASN A 29 -16.18 8.50 10.01
CA ASN A 29 -15.29 7.43 9.57
C ASN A 29 -14.14 7.16 10.54
N THR A 30 -14.28 7.54 11.81
CA THR A 30 -13.26 7.29 12.84
C THR A 30 -13.40 5.89 13.43
N ARG A 31 -12.27 5.21 13.63
CA ARG A 31 -12.20 3.93 14.36
C ARG A 31 -11.94 4.15 15.84
N THR A 32 -10.95 4.96 16.15
CA THR A 32 -10.53 5.30 17.50
C THR A 32 -10.20 6.78 17.57
N ALA A 33 -10.55 7.43 18.67
CA ALA A 33 -10.20 8.82 18.93
C ALA A 33 -10.03 9.05 20.42
N ASP A 34 -9.03 9.85 20.75
CA ASP A 34 -8.64 10.18 22.12
C ASP A 34 -8.41 11.69 22.25
N PHE A 35 -8.97 12.27 23.31
CA PHE A 35 -8.71 13.64 23.69
C PHE A 35 -7.41 13.74 24.48
N HIS A 36 -6.59 14.73 24.17
CA HIS A 36 -5.38 14.97 24.95
C HIS A 36 -5.69 15.67 26.27
N GLY A 37 -5.06 15.20 27.36
CA GLY A 37 -5.31 15.71 28.72
C GLY A 37 -4.06 15.97 29.57
N VAL A 38 -2.89 16.10 28.96
CA VAL A 38 -1.62 16.28 29.67
C VAL A 38 -1.06 17.68 29.38
N THR A 39 -0.73 18.50 30.38
CA THR A 39 -0.93 18.32 31.85
C THR A 39 -2.34 18.64 32.34
N GLN A 40 -3.17 19.24 31.50
CA GLN A 40 -4.61 19.53 31.72
C GLN A 40 -5.37 19.18 30.42
N PRO A 41 -6.70 19.01 30.45
CA PRO A 41 -7.52 18.85 29.24
C PRO A 41 -7.17 19.90 28.16
N ASN A 42 -6.73 19.43 26.99
CA ASN A 42 -6.27 20.29 25.90
C ASN A 42 -7.47 20.84 25.11
N PHE A 43 -8.25 21.70 25.75
CA PHE A 43 -9.26 22.51 25.10
C PHE A 43 -9.12 23.97 25.51
N LEU A 44 -9.68 24.85 24.70
CA LEU A 44 -9.89 26.25 25.04
C LEU A 44 -11.22 26.72 24.47
N MET A 45 -11.92 27.55 25.23
CA MET A 45 -13.14 28.22 24.79
C MET A 45 -13.02 29.71 25.06
N TRP A 46 -13.06 30.53 24.02
CA TRP A 46 -13.13 31.99 24.13
C TRP A 46 -14.54 32.47 23.81
N ILE A 47 -15.13 33.19 24.77
CA ILE A 47 -16.37 33.92 24.54
C ILE A 47 -16.01 35.36 24.19
N GLN A 48 -16.37 35.78 22.98
CA GLN A 48 -16.17 37.13 22.49
C GLN A 48 -17.26 38.07 23.01
N GLN A 49 -17.02 39.39 22.86
CA GLN A 49 -17.93 40.42 23.37
C GLN A 49 -19.29 40.43 22.66
N ASP A 50 -19.33 39.99 21.40
CA ASP A 50 -20.54 39.86 20.57
C ASP A 50 -21.31 38.56 20.85
N GLY A 51 -20.81 37.71 21.74
CA GLY A 51 -21.38 36.40 22.06
C GLY A 51 -20.90 35.27 21.16
N SER A 52 -20.02 35.53 20.17
CA SER A 52 -19.41 34.46 19.39
C SER A 52 -18.46 33.63 20.25
N ILE A 53 -18.42 32.32 19.98
CA ILE A 53 -17.64 31.36 20.77
C ILE A 53 -16.60 30.70 19.87
N LEU A 54 -15.33 30.81 20.24
CA LEU A 54 -14.25 30.03 19.64
C LEU A 54 -13.97 28.83 20.55
N TYR A 55 -14.22 27.62 20.07
CA TYR A 55 -13.87 26.38 20.74
C TYR A 55 -12.78 25.66 19.96
N GLU A 56 -11.68 25.32 20.62
CA GLU A 56 -10.58 24.54 20.05
C GLU A 56 -10.23 23.41 21.00
N THR A 57 -9.95 22.24 20.42
CA THR A 57 -9.61 21.03 21.17
C THR A 57 -8.58 20.21 20.39
N ARG A 58 -7.73 19.48 21.11
CA ARG A 58 -6.71 18.62 20.52
C ARG A 58 -7.16 17.17 20.59
N ILE A 59 -7.27 16.54 19.42
CA ILE A 59 -7.75 15.16 19.26
C ILE A 59 -6.70 14.35 18.49
N SER A 60 -6.39 13.17 18.99
CA SER A 60 -5.69 12.13 18.21
C SER A 60 -6.73 11.14 17.71
N MET A 61 -6.69 10.80 16.42
CA MET A 61 -7.69 9.93 15.83
C MET A 61 -7.12 9.04 14.74
N VAL A 62 -7.68 7.83 14.63
CA VAL A 62 -7.43 6.89 13.55
C VAL A 62 -8.67 6.83 12.68
N VAL A 63 -8.51 7.21 11.42
CA VAL A 63 -9.60 7.41 10.46
C VAL A 63 -9.55 6.33 9.39
N MET A 64 -10.72 5.81 9.03
CA MET A 64 -10.85 4.89 7.90
C MET A 64 -10.69 5.64 6.59
N CYS A 65 -9.77 5.16 5.75
CA CYS A 65 -9.58 5.59 4.38
C CYS A 65 -9.67 4.39 3.45
N MET A 66 -10.56 4.48 2.45
CA MET A 66 -10.72 3.43 1.44
C MET A 66 -9.69 3.67 0.35
N MET A 67 -8.58 2.92 0.42
CA MET A 67 -7.45 3.06 -0.51
C MET A 67 -7.63 2.17 -1.75
N ASP A 68 -7.18 2.68 -2.90
CA ASP A 68 -7.03 1.89 -4.13
C ASP A 68 -5.56 1.51 -4.31
N LEU A 69 -5.23 0.23 -4.11
CA LEU A 69 -3.88 -0.29 -4.15
C LEU A 69 -3.51 -0.92 -5.50
N ALA A 70 -4.35 -0.77 -6.54
CA ALA A 70 -4.11 -1.41 -7.84
C ALA A 70 -2.73 -1.01 -8.42
N LYS A 71 -2.31 0.24 -8.19
CA LYS A 71 -1.03 0.78 -8.65
C LYS A 71 0.10 0.71 -7.62
N TRP A 72 -0.08 0.01 -6.50
CA TRP A 72 0.95 -0.05 -5.46
C TRP A 72 2.29 -0.56 -6.01
N PRO A 73 3.44 0.08 -5.69
CA PRO A 73 3.64 1.22 -4.77
C PRO A 73 3.60 2.60 -5.44
N LEU A 74 3.26 2.68 -6.72
CA LEU A 74 3.17 3.91 -7.53
C LEU A 74 1.79 4.60 -7.40
N ASP A 75 1.14 4.43 -6.25
CA ASP A 75 -0.22 4.86 -5.98
C ASP A 75 -0.30 6.28 -5.40
N SER A 76 -1.49 6.86 -5.49
CA SER A 76 -1.87 8.10 -4.80
C SER A 76 -3.26 7.90 -4.24
N GLN A 77 -3.44 8.30 -2.98
CA GLN A 77 -4.64 8.05 -2.21
C GLN A 77 -5.36 9.35 -1.90
N ARG A 78 -6.69 9.28 -1.87
CA ARG A 78 -7.58 10.36 -1.42
C ARG A 78 -8.27 9.88 -0.15
N CYS A 79 -7.84 10.43 0.97
CA CYS A 79 -8.44 10.13 2.26
C CYS A 79 -9.31 11.29 2.71
N ASN A 80 -10.56 11.01 3.05
CA ASN A 80 -11.49 12.01 3.53
C ASN A 80 -11.68 11.88 5.05
N LEU A 81 -11.79 12.99 5.74
CA LEU A 81 -12.26 13.07 7.11
C LEU A 81 -13.66 13.65 7.07
N ARG A 82 -14.67 12.91 7.54
CA ARG A 82 -16.07 13.34 7.52
C ARG A 82 -16.48 13.88 8.89
N ILE A 83 -16.99 15.11 8.92
CA ILE A 83 -17.35 15.83 10.13
C ILE A 83 -18.83 16.21 10.03
N LEU A 84 -19.62 15.76 10.99
CA LEU A 84 -21.06 16.05 11.08
C LEU A 84 -21.54 16.05 12.53
N SER A 85 -22.77 16.49 12.76
CA SER A 85 -23.46 16.37 14.05
C SER A 85 -24.12 15.01 14.18
N TYR A 86 -24.23 14.51 15.41
CA TYR A 86 -24.84 13.22 15.70
C TYR A 86 -26.36 13.30 15.91
N ALA A 87 -26.86 14.39 16.51
CA ALA A 87 -28.25 14.55 16.92
C ALA A 87 -29.00 15.64 16.15
N TYR A 88 -28.31 16.65 15.60
CA TYR A 88 -28.95 17.81 14.96
C TYR A 88 -28.90 17.70 13.42
N ASP A 89 -30.05 17.90 12.79
CA ASP A 89 -30.18 17.98 11.34
C ASP A 89 -29.70 19.34 10.78
N GLN A 90 -29.78 19.50 9.46
CA GLN A 90 -29.35 20.73 8.78
C GLN A 90 -30.15 21.98 9.21
N ASP A 91 -31.41 21.81 9.63
CA ASP A 91 -32.27 22.94 10.03
C ASP A 91 -31.91 23.46 11.43
N GLN A 92 -31.38 22.59 12.29
CA GLN A 92 -30.96 22.93 13.65
C GLN A 92 -29.48 23.32 13.74
N LEU A 93 -28.60 22.68 12.97
CA LEU A 93 -27.16 22.93 13.01
C LEU A 93 -26.52 22.87 11.62
N LEU A 94 -26.06 24.02 11.14
CA LEU A 94 -25.29 24.15 9.92
C LEU A 94 -23.79 24.15 10.20
N ILE A 95 -23.06 23.19 9.63
CA ILE A 95 -21.61 23.10 9.73
C ILE A 95 -21.00 23.63 8.44
N SER A 96 -20.11 24.61 8.56
CA SER A 96 -19.44 25.21 7.40
C SER A 96 -17.96 25.50 7.68
N TRP A 97 -17.16 25.53 6.62
CA TRP A 97 -15.75 25.89 6.68
C TRP A 97 -15.59 27.40 6.85
N ILE A 98 -14.59 27.80 7.64
CA ILE A 98 -14.16 29.20 7.65
C ILE A 98 -13.59 29.59 6.28
N PRO A 99 -13.82 30.83 5.81
CA PRO A 99 -13.47 31.23 4.45
C PRO A 99 -11.96 31.30 4.22
N VAL A 100 -11.18 31.59 5.27
CA VAL A 100 -9.72 31.76 5.20
C VAL A 100 -9.06 30.63 5.96
N HIS A 101 -8.19 29.88 5.27
CA HIS A 101 -7.41 28.76 5.83
C HIS A 101 -8.23 27.76 6.66
N PRO A 102 -9.25 27.10 6.06
CA PRO A 102 -10.08 26.12 6.77
C PRO A 102 -9.33 24.89 7.26
N ILE A 103 -8.26 24.52 6.55
CA ILE A 103 -7.39 23.39 6.89
C ILE A 103 -5.96 23.87 6.83
N THR A 104 -5.24 23.71 7.93
CA THR A 104 -3.82 24.07 8.04
C THR A 104 -3.01 22.87 8.53
N ARG A 105 -1.76 22.77 8.10
CA ARG A 105 -0.82 21.72 8.51
C ARG A 105 0.51 22.33 8.96
N ASN A 106 1.13 21.68 9.94
CA ASN A 106 2.53 21.92 10.25
C ASN A 106 3.44 21.20 9.22
N MET A 107 4.15 21.97 8.40
CA MET A 107 5.04 21.45 7.35
C MET A 107 6.22 20.63 7.88
N ALA A 108 6.60 20.81 9.14
CA ALA A 108 7.66 20.01 9.76
C ALA A 108 7.23 18.56 10.08
N ILE A 109 5.92 18.29 10.11
CA ILE A 109 5.41 16.94 10.37
C ILE A 109 5.38 16.17 9.05
N THR A 110 6.33 15.26 8.86
CA THR A 110 6.44 14.38 7.69
C THR A 110 6.09 12.95 8.07
N MET A 111 5.58 12.16 7.11
CA MET A 111 5.42 10.72 7.26
C MET A 111 6.57 10.01 6.52
N SER A 112 6.87 8.77 6.89
CA SER A 112 8.02 8.03 6.36
C SER A 112 7.77 7.40 4.98
N ASP A 113 6.58 6.86 4.74
CA ASP A 113 6.22 6.15 3.48
C ASP A 113 5.29 6.97 2.58
N MET A 114 4.76 8.09 3.09
CA MET A 114 3.73 8.87 2.42
C MET A 114 3.98 10.37 2.56
N GLN A 115 3.47 11.16 1.62
CA GLN A 115 3.56 12.60 1.64
C GLN A 115 2.20 13.21 1.32
N ILE A 116 1.72 14.12 2.17
CA ILE A 116 0.51 14.91 1.88
C ILE A 116 0.88 15.93 0.81
N THR A 117 0.29 15.80 -0.38
CA THR A 117 0.51 16.67 -1.52
C THR A 117 -0.43 17.87 -1.52
N ASP A 118 -1.68 17.66 -1.10
CA ASP A 118 -2.70 18.71 -1.08
C ASP A 118 -3.78 18.42 -0.02
N MET A 119 -4.47 19.46 0.42
CA MET A 119 -5.59 19.37 1.36
C MET A 119 -6.71 20.29 0.90
N LYS A 120 -7.92 19.76 0.72
CA LYS A 120 -9.07 20.53 0.24
C LYS A 120 -10.24 20.45 1.20
N PRO A 121 -10.88 21.59 1.52
CA PRO A 121 -12.18 21.58 2.18
C PRO A 121 -13.25 21.15 1.18
N GLY A 122 -14.20 20.34 1.64
CA GLY A 122 -15.34 19.87 0.87
C GLY A 122 -16.61 19.79 1.71
N PHE A 123 -17.72 19.52 1.04
CA PHE A 123 -19.03 19.30 1.63
C PHE A 123 -19.52 17.89 1.29
N CYS A 124 -20.28 17.29 2.20
CA CYS A 124 -20.76 15.91 2.10
C CYS A 124 -22.19 15.75 2.61
N ASN A 125 -23.00 16.80 2.46
CA ASN A 125 -24.40 16.80 2.88
C ASN A 125 -25.11 15.57 2.29
N GLY A 126 -25.87 14.89 3.14
CA GLY A 126 -26.50 13.63 2.79
C GLY A 126 -27.91 13.53 3.35
N SER A 127 -28.77 12.85 2.60
CA SER A 127 -30.09 12.45 3.10
C SER A 127 -29.94 11.12 3.83
N TYR A 128 -30.37 11.09 5.07
CA TYR A 128 -30.45 9.90 5.91
C TYR A 128 -31.91 9.59 6.24
N ALA A 129 -32.20 8.41 6.78
CA ALA A 129 -33.57 8.05 7.18
C ALA A 129 -34.16 9.03 8.22
N THR A 130 -33.30 9.71 8.98
CA THR A 130 -33.65 10.67 10.03
C THR A 130 -33.78 12.12 9.55
N GLY A 131 -33.43 12.43 8.30
CA GLY A 131 -33.50 13.80 7.77
C GLY A 131 -32.33 14.15 6.84
N ILE A 132 -32.19 15.45 6.54
CA ILE A 132 -31.06 16.00 5.77
C ILE A 132 -30.02 16.52 6.76
N TRP A 133 -28.79 16.04 6.62
CA TRP A 133 -27.71 16.35 7.57
C TRP A 133 -26.64 17.23 6.92
N SER A 134 -26.22 18.27 7.64
CA SER A 134 -25.08 19.09 7.27
C SER A 134 -23.78 18.32 7.53
N CYS A 135 -22.93 18.21 6.51
CA CYS A 135 -21.68 17.46 6.59
C CYS A 135 -20.58 18.21 5.84
N VAL A 136 -19.44 18.38 6.51
CA VAL A 136 -18.21 18.89 5.90
C VAL A 136 -17.16 17.80 5.86
N THR A 137 -16.29 17.84 4.86
CA THR A 137 -15.21 16.88 4.72
C THR A 137 -13.89 17.55 4.44
N ALA A 138 -12.84 17.12 5.13
CA ALA A 138 -11.47 17.49 4.81
C ALA A 138 -10.86 16.40 3.95
N GLU A 139 -10.41 16.74 2.76
CA GLU A 139 -9.83 15.79 1.81
C GLU A 139 -8.32 15.93 1.82
N PHE A 140 -7.64 14.83 2.11
CA PHE A 140 -6.19 14.71 2.11
C PHE A 140 -5.76 13.93 0.87
N PHE A 141 -4.98 14.58 0.01
CA PHE A 141 -4.32 13.94 -1.11
C PHE A 141 -2.94 13.50 -0.65
N VAL A 142 -2.69 12.20 -0.72
CA VAL A 142 -1.48 11.59 -0.19
C VAL A 142 -0.82 10.76 -1.29
N LYS A 143 0.47 10.97 -1.50
CA LYS A 143 1.27 10.23 -2.47
C LYS A 143 2.28 9.35 -1.74
N ARG A 144 2.48 8.11 -2.22
CA ARG A 144 3.47 7.20 -1.64
C ARG A 144 4.88 7.55 -2.11
N GLU A 145 5.85 7.42 -1.20
CA GLU A 145 7.27 7.50 -1.52
C GLU A 145 7.77 6.16 -2.06
N VAL A 146 8.28 6.17 -3.30
CA VAL A 146 8.47 4.94 -4.09
C VAL A 146 9.88 4.34 -3.90
N THR A 147 10.86 5.17 -3.55
CA THR A 147 12.29 4.82 -3.57
C THR A 147 12.63 3.60 -2.73
N HIS A 148 12.04 3.49 -1.54
CA HIS A 148 12.26 2.36 -0.65
C HIS A 148 11.78 1.04 -1.26
N HIS A 149 10.58 1.05 -1.86
CA HIS A 149 9.98 -0.12 -2.49
C HIS A 149 10.78 -0.57 -3.73
N LEU A 150 11.32 0.37 -4.51
CA LEU A 150 12.19 0.06 -5.64
C LEU A 150 13.47 -0.66 -5.20
N LEU A 151 14.16 -0.13 -4.19
CA LEU A 151 15.42 -0.70 -3.72
C LEU A 151 15.25 -2.06 -3.03
N GLN A 152 14.15 -2.25 -2.28
CA GLN A 152 13.94 -3.49 -1.53
C GLN A 152 13.23 -4.60 -2.29
N SER A 153 12.40 -4.29 -3.28
CA SER A 153 11.63 -5.30 -4.02
C SER A 153 12.05 -5.41 -5.48
N TYR A 154 12.11 -4.29 -6.20
CA TYR A 154 12.36 -4.32 -7.66
C TYR A 154 13.82 -4.66 -7.98
N VAL A 155 14.78 -3.97 -7.37
CA VAL A 155 16.21 -4.22 -7.60
C VAL A 155 16.61 -5.69 -7.32
N PRO A 156 16.32 -6.29 -6.15
CA PRO A 156 16.73 -7.68 -5.90
C PRO A 156 16.02 -8.68 -6.80
N THR A 157 14.75 -8.49 -7.13
CA THR A 157 14.02 -9.40 -8.03
C THR A 157 14.52 -9.33 -9.46
N THR A 158 14.89 -8.15 -9.96
CA THR A 158 15.60 -8.00 -11.24
C THR A 158 16.94 -8.73 -11.21
N LEU A 159 17.73 -8.57 -10.14
CA LEU A 159 19.03 -9.26 -10.02
C LEU A 159 18.85 -10.79 -9.99
N ILE A 160 17.82 -11.30 -9.32
CA ILE A 160 17.51 -12.75 -9.33
C ILE A 160 17.19 -13.25 -10.74
N VAL A 161 16.42 -12.49 -11.53
CA VAL A 161 16.16 -12.84 -12.93
C VAL A 161 17.45 -12.83 -13.74
N VAL A 162 18.33 -11.85 -13.57
CA VAL A 162 19.64 -11.81 -14.25
C VAL A 162 20.52 -13.00 -13.86
N ILE A 163 20.55 -13.38 -12.57
CA ILE A 163 21.27 -14.56 -12.09
C ILE A 163 20.74 -15.83 -12.76
N SER A 164 19.43 -15.94 -12.98
CA SER A 164 18.85 -17.10 -13.68
C SER A 164 19.40 -17.25 -15.10
N TRP A 165 19.75 -16.14 -15.79
CA TRP A 165 20.33 -16.18 -17.14
C TRP A 165 21.77 -16.69 -17.16
N PHE A 166 22.49 -16.68 -16.04
CA PHE A 166 23.84 -17.28 -15.98
C PHE A 166 23.82 -18.78 -16.26
N SER A 167 22.68 -19.45 -16.09
CA SER A 167 22.50 -20.85 -16.47
C SER A 167 22.74 -21.11 -17.96
N PHE A 168 22.53 -20.12 -18.83
CA PHE A 168 22.78 -20.24 -20.26
C PHE A 168 24.27 -20.34 -20.61
N TRP A 169 25.14 -19.79 -19.77
CA TRP A 169 26.60 -19.83 -19.98
C TRP A 169 27.28 -21.04 -19.37
N LEU A 170 26.58 -21.79 -18.51
CA LEU A 170 27.13 -23.02 -17.94
C LEU A 170 27.17 -24.13 -18.99
N ASP A 171 28.06 -25.10 -18.87
CA ASP A 171 28.03 -26.26 -19.75
C ASP A 171 26.74 -27.08 -19.54
N VAL A 172 26.22 -27.67 -20.62
CA VAL A 172 24.98 -28.46 -20.56
C VAL A 172 25.17 -29.74 -19.73
N GLU A 173 26.39 -30.24 -19.65
CA GLU A 173 26.75 -31.41 -18.85
C GLU A 173 26.67 -31.13 -17.34
N ALA A 174 26.75 -29.86 -16.92
CA ALA A 174 26.64 -29.43 -15.53
C ALA A 174 25.18 -29.35 -15.04
N VAL A 175 24.42 -30.43 -15.26
CA VAL A 175 23.01 -30.60 -14.83
C VAL A 175 22.75 -30.19 -13.37
N PRO A 176 23.52 -30.65 -12.35
CA PRO A 176 23.23 -30.29 -10.97
C PRO A 176 23.34 -28.78 -10.69
N ALA A 177 24.29 -28.10 -11.34
CA ALA A 177 24.47 -26.65 -11.18
C ALA A 177 23.29 -25.87 -11.78
N ARG A 178 22.88 -26.21 -13.01
CA ARG A 178 21.76 -25.54 -13.70
C ARG A 178 20.42 -25.74 -12.97
N VAL A 179 20.12 -26.98 -12.56
CA VAL A 179 18.88 -27.29 -11.82
C VAL A 179 18.86 -26.58 -10.47
N SER A 180 19.99 -26.61 -9.74
CA SER A 180 20.09 -25.93 -8.44
C SER A 180 19.85 -24.44 -8.58
N LEU A 181 20.48 -23.75 -9.54
CA LEU A 181 20.26 -22.32 -9.79
C LEU A 181 18.80 -22.01 -10.13
N ALA A 182 18.15 -22.78 -11.02
CA ALA A 182 16.77 -22.56 -11.41
C ALA A 182 15.78 -22.74 -10.24
N ILE A 183 15.93 -23.82 -9.46
CA ILE A 183 15.06 -24.08 -8.31
C ILE A 183 15.29 -23.04 -7.21
N THR A 184 16.54 -22.70 -6.90
CA THR A 184 16.86 -21.70 -5.88
C THR A 184 16.31 -20.34 -6.26
N THR A 185 16.46 -19.89 -7.52
CA THR A 185 15.91 -18.60 -7.97
C THR A 185 14.38 -18.56 -7.94
N LEU A 186 13.69 -19.64 -8.34
CA LEU A 186 12.23 -19.75 -8.20
C LEU A 186 11.78 -19.69 -6.74
N LEU A 187 12.47 -20.43 -5.86
CA LEU A 187 12.19 -20.42 -4.43
C LEU A 187 12.39 -19.02 -3.85
N THR A 188 13.50 -18.34 -4.18
CA THR A 188 13.77 -16.98 -3.71
C THR A 188 12.71 -15.98 -4.18
N LEU A 189 12.26 -16.04 -5.46
CA LEU A 189 11.18 -15.20 -5.95
C LEU A 189 9.85 -15.49 -5.23
N SER A 190 9.55 -16.76 -4.95
CA SER A 190 8.35 -17.15 -4.19
C SER A 190 8.39 -16.61 -2.76
N THR A 191 9.54 -16.73 -2.08
CA THR A 191 9.76 -16.15 -0.74
C THR A 191 9.59 -14.64 -0.76
N GLN A 192 10.16 -13.93 -1.74
CA GLN A 192 10.03 -12.47 -1.85
C GLN A 192 8.58 -12.05 -2.14
N SER A 193 7.86 -12.82 -2.98
CA SER A 193 6.45 -12.54 -3.28
C SER A 193 5.56 -12.67 -2.04
N ASN A 194 5.85 -13.67 -1.21
CA ASN A 194 5.15 -13.85 0.06
C ASN A 194 5.49 -12.75 1.07
N ALA A 195 6.77 -12.33 1.14
CA ALA A 195 7.18 -11.21 1.98
C ALA A 195 6.47 -9.91 1.59
N ALA A 196 6.38 -9.63 0.28
CA ALA A 196 5.62 -8.49 -0.23
C ALA A 196 4.12 -8.61 0.14
N ARG A 197 3.53 -9.80 0.00
CA ARG A 197 2.12 -10.02 0.36
C ARG A 197 1.85 -9.79 1.85
N MET A 198 2.75 -10.20 2.74
CA MET A 198 2.61 -9.99 4.19
C MET A 198 2.77 -8.53 4.62
N ALA A 199 3.53 -7.73 3.86
CA ALA A 199 3.72 -6.31 4.14
C ALA A 199 2.51 -5.44 3.75
N LEU A 200 1.55 -5.99 2.99
CA LEU A 200 0.38 -5.29 2.49
C LEU A 200 -0.92 -5.86 3.06
N PRO A 201 -1.98 -5.03 3.18
CA PRO A 201 -3.30 -5.55 3.47
C PRO A 201 -3.79 -6.44 2.32
N GLU A 202 -4.53 -7.49 2.67
CA GLU A 202 -5.11 -8.39 1.69
C GLU A 202 -6.21 -7.65 0.90
N VAL A 203 -6.04 -7.62 -0.43
CA VAL A 203 -7.02 -7.09 -1.38
C VAL A 203 -7.33 -8.15 -2.42
N SER A 204 -8.56 -8.15 -2.93
CA SER A 204 -9.07 -9.18 -3.85
C SER A 204 -8.63 -8.99 -5.31
N TYR A 205 -8.14 -7.82 -5.68
CA TYR A 205 -7.71 -7.49 -7.04
C TYR A 205 -6.18 -7.54 -7.18
N MET A 206 -5.72 -7.65 -8.44
CA MET A 206 -4.30 -7.66 -8.77
C MET A 206 -3.67 -6.26 -8.57
N LYS A 207 -2.52 -6.23 -7.89
CA LYS A 207 -1.70 -5.04 -7.71
C LYS A 207 -0.54 -5.02 -8.71
N ALA A 208 0.02 -3.85 -8.99
CA ALA A 208 1.17 -3.73 -9.89
C ALA A 208 2.38 -4.57 -9.44
N ILE A 209 2.62 -4.70 -8.13
CA ILE A 209 3.66 -5.62 -7.61
C ILE A 209 3.36 -7.09 -7.90
N ASP A 210 2.10 -7.53 -7.86
CA ASP A 210 1.74 -8.92 -8.13
C ASP A 210 2.05 -9.26 -9.61
N VAL A 211 1.75 -8.32 -10.51
CA VAL A 211 2.09 -8.44 -11.94
C VAL A 211 3.60 -8.49 -12.16
N TRP A 212 4.36 -7.64 -11.46
CA TRP A 212 5.82 -7.65 -11.52
C TRP A 212 6.41 -8.99 -11.05
N MET A 213 6.02 -9.45 -9.87
CA MET A 213 6.50 -10.72 -9.31
C MET A 213 6.11 -11.92 -10.19
N GLY A 214 4.87 -11.94 -10.70
CA GLY A 214 4.42 -12.97 -11.63
C GLY A 214 5.23 -12.97 -12.94
N THR A 215 5.55 -11.79 -13.47
CA THR A 215 6.40 -11.64 -14.66
C THR A 215 7.81 -12.18 -14.41
N CYS A 216 8.45 -11.83 -13.28
CA CYS A 216 9.75 -12.37 -12.90
C CYS A 216 9.72 -13.91 -12.77
N MET A 217 8.67 -14.47 -12.16
CA MET A 217 8.52 -15.93 -12.03
C MET A 217 8.37 -16.61 -13.39
N ILE A 218 7.61 -16.03 -14.33
CA ILE A 218 7.47 -16.56 -15.68
C ILE A 218 8.83 -16.59 -16.41
N PHE A 219 9.65 -15.54 -16.26
CA PHE A 219 10.99 -15.52 -16.86
C PHE A 219 11.88 -16.64 -16.32
N VAL A 220 11.96 -16.82 -15.00
CA VAL A 220 12.78 -17.88 -14.39
C VAL A 220 12.23 -19.27 -14.73
N PHE A 221 10.91 -19.43 -14.77
CA PHE A 221 10.29 -20.68 -15.22
C PHE A 221 10.62 -20.99 -16.68
N GLY A 222 10.67 -19.97 -17.55
CA GLY A 222 11.12 -20.08 -18.92
C GLY A 222 12.56 -20.60 -19.04
N VAL A 223 13.47 -20.15 -18.17
CA VAL A 223 14.85 -20.68 -18.09
C VAL A 223 14.85 -22.18 -17.73
N MET A 224 13.99 -22.61 -16.81
CA MET A 224 13.87 -24.03 -16.45
C MET A 224 13.34 -24.88 -17.61
N ILE A 225 12.38 -24.36 -18.37
CA ILE A 225 11.88 -25.02 -19.59
C ILE A 225 13.00 -25.14 -20.63
N GLU A 226 13.75 -24.06 -20.88
CA GLU A 226 14.90 -24.07 -21.80
C GLU A 226 15.89 -25.17 -21.43
N PHE A 227 16.29 -25.24 -20.16
CA PHE A 227 17.22 -26.27 -19.69
C PHE A 227 16.69 -27.68 -19.93
N THR A 228 15.39 -27.90 -19.69
CA THR A 228 14.74 -29.21 -19.89
C THR A 228 14.77 -29.62 -21.36
N ILE A 229 14.50 -28.68 -22.27
CA ILE A 229 14.54 -28.89 -23.72
C ILE A 229 15.96 -29.21 -24.18
N VAL A 230 16.96 -28.42 -23.74
CA VAL A 230 18.36 -28.60 -24.15
C VAL A 230 18.92 -29.94 -23.63
N ASN A 231 18.64 -30.31 -22.39
CA ASN A 231 19.06 -31.60 -21.83
C ASN A 231 18.40 -32.78 -22.56
N TYR A 232 17.10 -32.66 -22.89
CA TYR A 232 16.40 -33.68 -23.66
C TYR A 232 17.00 -33.84 -25.08
N ALA A 233 17.26 -32.73 -25.78
CA ALA A 233 17.88 -32.73 -27.09
C ALA A 233 19.30 -33.32 -27.07
N GLN A 234 20.12 -32.99 -26.04
CA GLN A 234 21.45 -33.59 -25.88
C GLN A 234 21.38 -35.09 -25.66
N ARG A 235 20.44 -35.57 -24.83
CA ARG A 235 20.24 -37.02 -24.62
C ARG A 235 19.83 -37.73 -25.91
N LEU A 236 18.92 -37.16 -26.69
CA LEU A 236 18.53 -37.72 -27.99
C LEU A 236 19.70 -37.76 -28.98
N CYS A 237 20.49 -36.69 -29.06
CA CYS A 237 21.68 -36.63 -29.91
C CYS A 237 22.72 -37.68 -29.48
N MET A 238 22.97 -37.81 -28.17
CA MET A 238 23.89 -38.81 -27.64
C MET A 238 23.40 -40.24 -27.93
N ILE A 239 22.10 -40.51 -27.83
CA ILE A 239 21.49 -41.78 -28.22
C ILE A 239 21.66 -42.04 -29.73
N SER A 240 21.42 -41.04 -30.58
CA SER A 240 21.62 -41.14 -32.03
C SER A 240 23.08 -41.46 -32.40
N ILE A 241 24.05 -40.76 -31.77
CA ILE A 241 25.48 -41.03 -31.95
C ILE A 241 25.86 -42.42 -31.44
N PHE A 242 25.32 -42.85 -30.30
CA PHE A 242 25.57 -44.18 -29.76
C PHE A 242 25.01 -45.27 -30.68
N PHE A 243 23.80 -45.09 -31.22
CA PHE A 243 23.20 -46.00 -32.19
C PHE A 243 23.99 -46.06 -33.51
N ASN A 244 24.50 -44.91 -33.99
CA ASN A 244 25.31 -44.83 -35.21
C ASN A 244 26.71 -45.42 -35.00
N LYS A 245 27.29 -45.29 -33.79
CA LYS A 245 28.54 -45.94 -33.39
C LYS A 245 28.38 -47.44 -33.22
N TYR A 246 27.26 -47.91 -32.64
CA TYR A 246 26.92 -49.34 -32.54
C TYR A 246 26.59 -49.96 -33.90
N SER A 247 25.90 -49.24 -34.78
CA SER A 247 25.68 -49.67 -36.17
C SER A 247 27.01 -49.85 -36.92
N LYS A 248 27.93 -48.88 -36.82
CA LYS A 248 29.30 -49.04 -37.35
C LYS A 248 30.09 -50.17 -36.68
N PHE A 249 29.87 -50.44 -35.39
CA PHE A 249 30.52 -51.54 -34.67
C PHE A 249 29.97 -52.91 -35.10
N PHE A 250 28.66 -53.03 -35.33
CA PHE A 250 28.01 -54.25 -35.83
C PHE A 250 28.36 -54.55 -37.29
N ILE A 251 28.45 -53.52 -38.14
CA ILE A 251 28.92 -53.66 -39.53
C ILE A 251 30.40 -54.10 -39.56
N LYS A 252 31.24 -53.63 -38.62
CA LYS A 252 32.66 -54.00 -38.57
C LYS A 252 32.91 -55.40 -37.98
N TYR A 253 32.02 -55.91 -37.12
CA TYR A 253 32.10 -57.29 -36.60
C TYR A 253 31.44 -58.34 -37.50
N SER A 254 30.48 -57.96 -38.37
CA SER A 254 29.91 -58.88 -39.37
C SER A 254 30.84 -59.16 -40.56
N SER A 255 31.93 -58.40 -40.72
CA SER A 255 32.91 -58.56 -41.81
C SER A 255 34.18 -59.36 -41.43
N ILE A 256 34.27 -59.93 -40.22
CA ILE A 256 35.45 -60.70 -39.77
C ILE A 256 35.20 -62.22 -39.75
N HIS A 257 34.04 -62.71 -40.24
CA HIS A 257 33.74 -64.15 -40.26
C HIS A 257 33.43 -64.78 -41.62
N PHE A 258 33.86 -64.15 -42.72
CA PHE A 258 33.83 -64.78 -44.05
C PHE A 258 35.07 -64.39 -44.86
N CYS A 259 36.15 -65.15 -44.70
CA CYS A 259 37.10 -65.48 -45.76
C CYS A 259 38.01 -66.62 -45.26
N PHE A 260 37.93 -67.76 -45.95
CA PHE A 260 39.00 -68.75 -46.07
C PHE A 260 40.27 -68.09 -46.62
#